data_AF-Q8WL03-F1
#
_entry.id   AF-Q8WL03-F1
#
_cell.length_a   1.000
_cell.length_b   1.000
_cell.length_c   1.000
_cell.angle_alpha   90.00
_cell.angle_beta   90.00
_cell.angle_gamma   90.00
#
_symmetry.space_group_name_H-M   'P 1'
#
loop_
_entity.id
_entity.type
_entity.pdbx_description
1 polymer ?
#
loop_
_entity_poly.entity_id
_entity_poly.type
_entity_poly.pdbx_seq_one_letter_code
_entity_poly.pdbx_strand_id
1 'polypeptide(L)'
;MTLQTIQKDLIFGTLLGDGNLQTDSNGKTWRYRALQKSAHKEYLFYKYEILKSLCGSGTIPKEGETYDERTGKTYTRWFFNTLTDPSLKFYGDMFYTYDKNKGKWVKDVPVNVEKFLTARAIAYWYMDDGSLKSLGQSNAMRICTESFSVEGVKRLQKALNNSFGINTTLTKKTKEINKETKERVLVGYRIAIPEASSEAFRKLIEPFLVDCMKYKVSDGNKGHL
;
A
#
# COMPACT_ATOMS: atom_id res chain seq x y z
N MET A 1 -14.74 8.94 -16.70
CA MET A 1 -13.65 8.50 -17.62
C MET A 1 -13.49 6.98 -17.55
N THR A 2 -13.03 6.30 -18.61
CA THR A 2 -12.69 4.86 -18.54
C THR A 2 -11.21 4.69 -18.18
N LEU A 3 -10.93 4.00 -17.08
CA LEU A 3 -9.57 3.75 -16.62
C LEU A 3 -8.87 2.67 -17.46
N GLN A 4 -7.60 2.89 -17.79
CA GLN A 4 -6.74 1.88 -18.41
C GLN A 4 -6.32 0.81 -17.39
N THR A 5 -5.98 -0.40 -17.84
CA THR A 5 -5.61 -1.52 -16.96
C THR A 5 -4.48 -1.16 -16.00
N ILE A 6 -3.42 -0.49 -16.46
CA ILE A 6 -2.31 -0.07 -15.58
C ILE A 6 -2.76 0.92 -14.49
N GLN A 7 -3.70 1.82 -14.80
CA GLN A 7 -4.27 2.74 -13.82
C GLN A 7 -5.10 1.98 -12.78
N LYS A 8 -5.87 0.99 -13.21
CA LYS A 8 -6.66 0.12 -12.33
C LYS A 8 -5.74 -0.66 -11.37
N ASP A 9 -4.71 -1.31 -11.90
CA ASP A 9 -3.71 -2.05 -11.12
C ASP A 9 -3.01 -1.14 -10.10
N LEU A 10 -2.58 0.06 -10.53
CA LEU A 10 -1.95 1.06 -9.68
C LEU A 10 -2.86 1.50 -8.55
N ILE A 11 -4.08 1.94 -8.87
CA ILE A 11 -5.04 2.41 -7.86
C ILE A 11 -5.35 1.29 -6.89
N PHE A 12 -5.66 0.09 -7.36
CA PHE A 12 -5.98 -1.04 -6.49
C PHE A 12 -4.82 -1.44 -5.57
N GLY A 13 -3.62 -1.63 -6.14
CA GLY A 13 -2.44 -2.04 -5.39
C GLY A 13 -1.99 -1.00 -4.38
N THR A 14 -1.99 0.28 -4.76
CA THR A 14 -1.64 1.35 -3.82
C THR A 14 -2.72 1.59 -2.77
N LEU A 15 -4.01 1.30 -3.02
CA LEU A 15 -5.02 1.36 -1.96
C LEU A 15 -4.84 0.27 -0.89
N LEU A 16 -4.20 -0.85 -1.23
CA LEU A 16 -3.70 -1.82 -0.24
C LEU A 16 -2.46 -1.32 0.51
N GLY A 17 -1.81 -0.25 0.04
CA GLY A 17 -0.67 0.41 0.68
C GLY A 17 -0.90 1.89 1.01
N ASP A 18 -0.03 2.76 0.48
CA ASP A 18 0.03 4.21 0.80
C ASP A 18 -1.04 5.05 0.09
N GLY A 19 -1.65 4.51 -0.96
CA GLY A 19 -2.70 5.17 -1.73
C GLY A 19 -3.93 5.48 -0.88
N ASN A 20 -4.56 6.62 -1.17
CA ASN A 20 -5.75 7.07 -0.47
C ASN A 20 -6.77 7.69 -1.43
N LEU A 21 -8.05 7.36 -1.27
CA LEU A 21 -9.15 8.08 -1.88
C LEU A 21 -9.79 9.05 -0.88
N GLN A 22 -10.12 10.25 -1.37
CA GLN A 22 -10.81 11.28 -0.58
C GLN A 22 -12.10 11.69 -1.28
N THR A 23 -13.14 11.98 -0.51
CA THR A 23 -14.44 12.45 -1.02
C THR A 23 -14.95 13.60 -0.16
N ASP A 24 -15.41 14.65 -0.81
CA ASP A 24 -16.15 15.76 -0.19
C ASP A 24 -17.65 15.71 -0.54
N SER A 25 -18.07 14.64 -1.23
CA SER A 25 -19.42 14.47 -1.80
C SER A 25 -20.18 13.29 -1.20
N ASN A 26 -19.86 12.94 0.06
CA ASN A 26 -20.42 11.76 0.75
C ASN A 26 -20.34 10.47 -0.08
N GLY A 27 -19.21 10.25 -0.76
CA GLY A 27 -18.93 9.03 -1.53
C GLY A 27 -19.50 9.01 -2.95
N LYS A 28 -20.13 10.09 -3.42
CA LYS A 28 -20.61 10.18 -4.82
C LYS A 28 -19.46 10.25 -5.81
N THR A 29 -18.40 10.95 -5.46
CA THR A 29 -17.20 11.17 -6.28
C THR A 29 -15.97 11.19 -5.41
N TRP A 30 -14.85 10.73 -5.95
CA TRP A 30 -13.61 10.54 -5.20
C TRP A 30 -12.43 11.11 -5.98
N ARG A 31 -11.40 11.55 -5.26
CA ARG A 31 -10.07 11.86 -5.81
C ARG A 31 -9.06 10.89 -5.25
N TYR A 32 -8.05 10.52 -6.04
CA TYR A 32 -6.89 9.79 -5.56
C TYR A 32 -5.80 10.75 -5.12
N ARG A 33 -5.27 10.55 -3.92
CA ARG A 33 -4.16 11.31 -3.33
C ARG A 33 -2.95 10.41 -3.17
N ALA A 34 -1.87 10.77 -3.85
CA ALA A 34 -0.57 10.13 -3.69
C ALA A 34 0.31 11.01 -2.80
N LEU A 35 0.98 10.40 -1.83
CA LEU A 35 1.95 11.08 -0.97
C LEU A 35 3.12 10.15 -0.70
N GLN A 36 4.34 10.68 -0.78
CA GLN A 36 5.58 9.94 -0.55
C GLN A 36 6.59 10.83 0.17
N LYS A 37 7.48 10.24 0.96
CA LYS A 37 8.63 10.96 1.52
C LYS A 37 9.62 11.34 0.41
N SER A 38 10.47 12.35 0.65
CA SER A 38 11.41 12.83 -0.38
C SER A 38 12.34 11.75 -0.92
N ALA A 39 12.73 10.77 -0.10
CA ALA A 39 13.53 9.60 -0.54
C ALA A 39 12.81 8.68 -1.55
N HIS A 40 11.50 8.86 -1.75
CA HIS A 40 10.65 8.08 -2.64
C HIS A 40 10.01 8.96 -3.73
N LYS A 41 10.63 10.10 -4.02
CA LYS A 41 10.17 11.07 -5.02
C LYS A 41 10.03 10.43 -6.39
N GLU A 42 11.02 9.66 -6.86
CA GLU A 42 10.97 9.05 -8.20
C GLU A 42 9.75 8.14 -8.35
N TYR A 43 9.42 7.39 -7.31
CA TYR A 43 8.24 6.51 -7.32
C TYR A 43 6.93 7.30 -7.34
N LEU A 44 6.85 8.45 -6.66
CA LEU A 44 5.69 9.33 -6.78
C LEU A 44 5.54 9.86 -8.22
N PHE A 45 6.64 10.27 -8.85
CA PHE A 45 6.62 10.73 -10.24
C PHE A 45 6.19 9.61 -11.19
N TYR A 46 6.64 8.38 -10.96
CA TYR A 46 6.14 7.21 -11.69
C TYR A 46 4.62 7.02 -11.53
N LYS A 47 4.08 7.12 -10.31
CA LYS A 47 2.62 7.08 -10.06
C LYS A 47 1.89 8.20 -10.81
N TYR A 48 2.48 9.40 -10.83
CA TYR A 48 1.91 10.54 -11.53
C TYR A 48 1.84 10.32 -13.03
N GLU A 49 2.89 9.82 -13.68
CA GLU A 49 2.88 9.59 -15.13
C GLU A 49 1.76 8.64 -15.58
N ILE A 50 1.44 7.64 -14.75
CA ILE A 50 0.32 6.71 -15.01
C ILE A 50 -1.05 7.39 -14.81
N LEU A 51 -1.17 8.27 -13.81
CA LEU A 51 -2.44 8.89 -13.42
C LEU A 51 -2.63 10.32 -13.94
N LYS A 52 -1.69 10.89 -14.68
CA LYS A 52 -1.72 12.31 -15.10
C LYS A 52 -2.95 12.66 -15.92
N SER A 53 -3.51 11.71 -16.68
CA SER A 53 -4.75 11.91 -17.44
C SER A 53 -5.98 12.10 -16.53
N LEU A 54 -5.88 11.74 -15.25
CA LEU A 54 -6.92 11.95 -14.24
C LEU A 54 -6.68 13.24 -13.44
N CYS A 55 -5.54 13.90 -13.63
CA CYS A 55 -5.21 15.15 -12.97
C CYS A 55 -5.75 16.36 -13.76
N GLY A 56 -5.93 17.49 -13.07
CA GLY A 56 -6.33 18.73 -13.74
C GLY A 56 -5.20 19.25 -14.63
N SER A 57 -5.54 19.96 -15.71
CA SER A 57 -4.54 20.58 -16.58
C SER A 57 -3.55 21.44 -15.76
N GLY A 58 -2.25 21.26 -16.00
CA GLY A 58 -1.18 21.94 -15.25
C GLY A 58 -0.89 21.40 -13.84
N THR A 59 -1.61 20.36 -13.38
CA THR A 59 -1.29 19.68 -12.11
C THR A 59 -0.04 18.85 -12.30
N ILE A 60 1.01 19.15 -11.53
CA ILE A 60 2.25 18.37 -11.45
C ILE A 60 2.52 18.00 -9.99
N PRO A 61 3.33 16.96 -9.71
CA PRO A 61 3.75 16.64 -8.34
C PRO A 61 4.47 17.83 -7.68
N LYS A 62 4.15 18.07 -6.41
CA LYS A 62 4.71 19.19 -5.63
C LYS A 62 5.30 18.66 -4.33
N GLU A 63 6.32 19.37 -3.85
CA GLU A 63 6.82 19.19 -2.49
C GLU A 63 6.06 20.11 -1.53
N GLY A 64 5.85 19.63 -0.31
CA GLY A 64 5.28 20.41 0.77
C GLY A 64 5.72 19.88 2.12
N GLU A 65 5.53 20.70 3.14
CA GLU A 65 5.83 20.35 4.53
C GLU A 65 4.54 20.07 5.30
N THR A 66 4.60 19.10 6.21
CA THR A 66 3.48 18.78 7.09
C THR A 66 3.99 18.53 8.49
N TYR A 67 3.46 19.28 9.46
CA TYR A 67 3.70 19.04 10.87
C TYR A 67 2.89 17.83 11.34
N ASP A 68 3.55 16.86 11.96
CA ASP A 68 2.92 15.71 12.59
C ASP A 68 2.94 15.89 14.11
N GLU A 69 1.79 16.32 14.65
CA GLU A 69 1.55 16.55 16.08
C GLU A 69 1.94 15.34 16.94
N ARG A 70 1.76 14.13 16.41
CA ARG A 70 2.01 12.88 17.13
C ARG A 70 3.50 12.61 17.34
N THR A 71 4.35 13.24 16.54
CA THR A 71 5.82 13.12 16.62
C THR A 71 6.51 14.43 16.97
N GLY A 72 5.81 15.56 16.92
CA GLY A 72 6.38 16.90 17.11
C GLY A 72 7.37 17.31 16.02
N LYS A 73 7.24 16.73 14.81
CA LYS A 73 8.20 16.91 13.72
C LYS A 73 7.50 17.38 12.45
N THR A 74 8.18 18.25 11.72
CA THR A 74 7.81 18.60 10.35
C THR A 74 8.44 17.61 9.39
N TYR A 75 7.64 17.09 8.46
CA TYR A 75 8.09 16.19 7.42
C TYR A 75 7.88 16.81 6.05
N THR A 76 8.94 16.79 5.24
CA THR A 76 8.85 17.07 3.82
C THR A 76 8.28 15.87 3.07
N ARG A 77 7.32 16.14 2.17
CA ARG A 77 6.58 15.14 1.40
C ARG A 77 6.35 15.64 -0.02
N TRP A 78 6.46 14.73 -0.97
CA TRP A 78 5.98 14.96 -2.32
C TRP A 78 4.57 14.41 -2.47
N PHE A 79 3.71 15.11 -3.20
CA PHE A 79 2.33 14.69 -3.42
C PHE A 79 1.78 15.17 -4.76
N PHE A 80 0.74 14.48 -5.24
CA PHE A 80 -0.18 14.98 -6.27
C PHE A 80 -1.58 14.43 -6.00
N ASN A 81 -2.58 15.09 -6.56
CA ASN A 81 -3.97 14.64 -6.49
C ASN A 81 -4.54 14.53 -7.91
N THR A 82 -5.41 13.55 -8.13
CA THR A 82 -6.29 13.55 -9.30
C THR A 82 -7.41 14.58 -9.11
N LEU A 83 -8.15 14.86 -10.18
CA LEU A 83 -9.47 15.44 -10.07
C LEU A 83 -10.39 14.48 -9.29
N THR A 84 -11.45 15.06 -8.74
CA THR A 84 -12.56 14.29 -8.20
C THR A 84 -13.37 13.74 -9.38
N ASP A 85 -13.50 12.41 -9.50
CA ASP A 85 -14.14 11.76 -10.65
C ASP A 85 -15.02 10.56 -10.22
N PRO A 86 -16.21 10.36 -10.83
CA PRO A 86 -17.07 9.20 -10.55
C PRO A 86 -16.42 7.84 -10.89
N SER A 87 -15.45 7.77 -11.80
CA SER A 87 -14.76 6.52 -12.14
C SER A 87 -13.95 5.93 -10.98
N LEU A 88 -13.61 6.76 -9.98
CA LEU A 88 -12.96 6.30 -8.75
C LEU A 88 -13.96 5.78 -7.71
N LYS A 89 -15.28 6.00 -7.90
CA LYS A 89 -16.32 5.52 -6.99
C LYS A 89 -16.30 4.00 -6.83
N PHE A 90 -16.01 3.26 -7.90
CA PHE A 90 -15.87 1.81 -7.86
C PHE A 90 -14.89 1.35 -6.78
N TYR A 91 -13.74 2.02 -6.65
CA TYR A 91 -12.74 1.71 -5.63
C TYR A 91 -13.12 2.27 -4.26
N GLY A 92 -13.75 3.46 -4.23
CA GLY A 92 -14.28 4.07 -3.02
C GLY A 92 -15.26 3.13 -2.31
N ASP A 93 -16.29 2.66 -3.03
CA ASP A 93 -17.31 1.74 -2.53
C ASP A 93 -16.72 0.38 -2.10
N MET A 94 -15.64 -0.04 -2.76
CA MET A 94 -14.98 -1.31 -2.50
C MET A 94 -14.14 -1.27 -1.22
N PHE A 95 -13.33 -0.23 -1.04
CA PHE A 95 -12.34 -0.15 0.04
C PHE A 95 -12.83 0.62 1.27
N TYR A 96 -13.82 1.49 1.14
CA TYR A 96 -14.18 2.43 2.19
C TYR A 96 -15.62 2.25 2.67
N THR A 97 -15.76 2.11 3.98
CA THR A 97 -17.06 2.13 4.68
C THR A 97 -17.12 3.36 5.59
N TYR A 98 -18.24 4.10 5.57
CA TYR A 98 -18.41 5.24 6.46
C TYR A 98 -18.70 4.78 7.89
N ASP A 99 -17.78 5.08 8.81
CA ASP A 99 -17.91 4.80 10.24
C ASP A 99 -18.54 6.01 10.93
N LYS A 100 -19.84 5.91 11.24
CA LYS A 100 -20.62 6.98 11.89
C LYS A 100 -20.05 7.38 13.25
N ASN A 101 -19.49 6.44 14.00
CA ASN A 101 -18.94 6.71 15.33
C ASN A 101 -17.65 7.52 15.26
N LYS A 102 -16.86 7.34 14.19
CA LYS A 102 -15.63 8.09 13.94
C LYS A 102 -15.82 9.32 13.05
N GLY A 103 -17.01 9.50 12.48
CA GLY A 103 -17.32 10.55 11.52
C GLY A 103 -16.43 10.53 10.28
N LYS A 104 -15.97 9.36 9.84
CA LYS A 104 -15.03 9.25 8.70
C LYS A 104 -15.16 7.95 7.92
N TRP A 105 -14.69 7.98 6.67
CA TRP A 105 -14.50 6.79 5.84
C TRP A 105 -13.31 5.97 6.36
N VAL A 106 -13.51 4.68 6.57
CA VAL A 106 -12.49 3.74 7.04
C VAL A 106 -12.12 2.81 5.90
N LYS A 107 -10.83 2.81 5.55
CA LYS A 107 -10.25 1.91 4.54
C LYS A 107 -10.06 0.52 5.15
N ASP A 108 -10.52 -0.51 4.45
CA ASP A 108 -10.18 -1.91 4.74
C ASP A 108 -10.00 -2.70 3.45
N VAL A 109 -9.47 -3.91 3.55
CA VAL A 109 -9.40 -4.84 2.41
C VAL A 109 -10.83 -5.16 1.95
N PRO A 110 -11.12 -5.24 0.64
CA PRO A 110 -12.44 -5.61 0.14
C PRO A 110 -12.71 -7.12 0.15
N VAL A 111 -13.97 -7.53 0.20
CA VAL A 111 -14.36 -8.96 0.24
C VAL A 111 -13.99 -9.71 -1.03
N ASN A 112 -13.98 -9.01 -2.16
CA ASN A 112 -13.67 -9.52 -3.49
C ASN A 112 -12.22 -9.22 -3.90
N VAL A 113 -11.31 -8.99 -2.95
CA VAL A 113 -9.90 -8.63 -3.20
C VAL A 113 -9.22 -9.57 -4.20
N GLU A 114 -9.48 -10.87 -4.09
CA GLU A 114 -8.91 -11.92 -4.96
C GLU A 114 -9.20 -11.69 -6.45
N LYS A 115 -10.37 -11.12 -6.79
CA LYS A 115 -10.77 -10.86 -8.17
C LYS A 115 -9.95 -9.75 -8.85
N PHE A 116 -9.37 -8.84 -8.05
CA PHE A 116 -8.70 -7.63 -8.55
C PHE A 116 -7.20 -7.60 -8.22
N LEU A 117 -6.73 -8.55 -7.41
CA LEU A 117 -5.34 -8.64 -7.01
C LEU A 117 -4.50 -9.26 -8.14
N THR A 118 -4.02 -8.43 -9.06
CA THR A 118 -3.10 -8.84 -10.14
C THR A 118 -1.65 -8.85 -9.66
N ALA A 119 -0.75 -9.52 -10.39
CA ALA A 119 0.69 -9.49 -10.11
C ALA A 119 1.25 -8.05 -10.06
N ARG A 120 0.77 -7.17 -10.97
CA ARG A 120 1.13 -5.74 -10.98
C ARG A 120 0.57 -4.99 -9.78
N ALA A 121 -0.67 -5.25 -9.37
CA ALA A 121 -1.24 -4.66 -8.16
C ALA A 121 -0.48 -5.10 -6.88
N ILE A 122 -0.05 -6.37 -6.81
CA ILE A 122 0.80 -6.88 -5.73
C ILE A 122 2.15 -6.15 -5.72
N ALA A 123 2.75 -5.91 -6.88
CA ALA A 123 4.00 -5.16 -6.98
C ALA A 123 3.85 -3.73 -6.42
N TYR A 124 2.79 -3.01 -6.78
CA TYR A 124 2.52 -1.67 -6.22
C TYR A 124 2.28 -1.70 -4.71
N TRP A 125 1.50 -2.67 -4.24
CA TRP A 125 1.28 -2.86 -2.81
C TRP A 125 2.58 -3.14 -2.06
N TYR A 126 3.45 -3.99 -2.60
CA TYR A 126 4.75 -4.30 -2.00
C TYR A 126 5.72 -3.10 -2.07
N MET A 127 5.72 -2.33 -3.16
CA MET A 127 6.54 -1.13 -3.24
C MET A 127 6.11 -0.06 -2.22
N ASP A 128 4.83 -0.01 -1.85
CA ASP A 128 4.33 0.87 -0.79
C ASP A 128 4.73 0.33 0.60
N ASP A 129 4.26 -0.88 0.97
CA ASP A 129 4.31 -1.39 2.35
C ASP A 129 5.22 -2.61 2.59
N GLY A 130 5.86 -3.10 1.54
CA GLY A 130 6.80 -4.21 1.56
C GLY A 130 8.19 -3.84 2.10
N SER A 131 8.85 -4.82 2.70
CA SER A 131 10.25 -4.74 3.13
C SER A 131 10.87 -6.13 3.31
N LEU A 132 12.19 -6.20 3.22
CA LEU A 132 12.94 -7.34 3.73
C LEU A 132 12.68 -7.53 5.23
N LYS A 133 12.60 -8.78 5.67
CA LYS A 133 12.43 -9.11 7.09
C LYS A 133 13.72 -8.88 7.87
N SER A 134 14.87 -9.30 7.32
CA SER A 134 16.20 -9.09 7.89
C SER A 134 17.28 -9.11 6.79
N LEU A 135 17.82 -7.94 6.44
CA LEU A 135 18.87 -7.78 5.44
C LEU A 135 20.15 -8.51 5.87
N GLY A 136 20.79 -9.23 4.94
CA GLY A 136 22.01 -10.01 5.18
C GLY A 136 21.80 -11.32 5.92
N GLN A 137 20.60 -11.58 6.45
CA GLN A 137 20.33 -12.76 7.28
C GLN A 137 19.35 -13.74 6.63
N SER A 138 18.32 -13.25 5.93
CA SER A 138 17.29 -14.08 5.32
C SER A 138 16.70 -13.42 4.07
N ASN A 139 16.21 -14.25 3.14
CA ASN A 139 15.43 -13.81 1.99
C ASN A 139 13.95 -13.57 2.30
N ALA A 140 13.51 -13.84 3.53
CA ALA A 140 12.14 -13.62 3.94
C ALA A 140 11.76 -12.13 3.81
N MET A 141 10.54 -11.89 3.32
CA MET A 141 9.97 -10.56 3.13
C MET A 141 8.74 -10.39 4.03
N ARG A 142 8.26 -9.16 4.14
CA ARG A 142 7.03 -8.85 4.86
C ARG A 142 6.30 -7.68 4.22
N ILE A 143 5.00 -7.61 4.46
CA ILE A 143 4.15 -6.48 4.09
C ILE A 143 3.51 -5.94 5.36
N CYS A 144 3.61 -4.63 5.56
CA CYS A 144 2.92 -3.94 6.66
C CYS A 144 1.42 -3.87 6.33
N THR A 145 0.59 -4.38 7.23
CA THR A 145 -0.88 -4.46 7.04
C THR A 145 -1.63 -4.11 8.32
N GLU A 146 -0.96 -3.47 9.28
CA GLU A 146 -1.52 -3.21 10.61
C GLU A 146 -2.67 -2.19 10.60
N SER A 147 -2.86 -1.46 9.50
CA SER A 147 -3.98 -0.55 9.30
C SER A 147 -5.28 -1.26 8.95
N PHE A 148 -5.22 -2.52 8.51
CA PHE A 148 -6.39 -3.31 8.11
C PHE A 148 -6.94 -4.19 9.23
N SER A 149 -8.20 -4.59 9.09
CA SER A 149 -8.81 -5.56 10.00
C SER A 149 -8.14 -6.92 9.85
N VAL A 150 -8.15 -7.72 10.93
CA VAL A 150 -7.59 -9.09 10.91
C VAL A 150 -8.21 -9.94 9.79
N GLU A 151 -9.52 -9.78 9.58
CA GLU A 151 -10.23 -10.50 8.52
C GLU A 151 -9.87 -9.98 7.12
N GLY A 152 -9.54 -8.69 6.99
CA GLY A 152 -8.92 -8.14 5.79
C GLY A 152 -7.56 -8.75 5.48
N VAL A 153 -6.69 -8.84 6.48
CA VAL A 153 -5.36 -9.44 6.31
C VAL A 153 -5.44 -10.94 5.96
N LYS A 154 -6.36 -11.69 6.58
CA LYS A 154 -6.59 -13.10 6.22
C LYS A 154 -7.10 -13.26 4.79
N ARG A 155 -7.97 -12.36 4.31
CA ARG A 155 -8.43 -12.36 2.91
C ARG A 155 -7.27 -12.14 1.93
N LEU A 156 -6.34 -11.24 2.26
CA LEU A 156 -5.13 -11.04 1.47
C LEU A 156 -4.25 -12.29 1.43
N GLN A 157 -4.02 -12.95 2.57
CA GLN A 157 -3.27 -14.21 2.59
C GLN A 157 -3.91 -15.28 1.71
N LYS A 158 -5.24 -15.44 1.82
CA LYS A 158 -5.99 -16.41 1.01
C LYS A 158 -5.87 -16.09 -0.48
N ALA A 159 -6.01 -14.82 -0.86
CA ALA A 159 -5.87 -14.40 -2.26
C ALA A 159 -4.45 -14.68 -2.80
N LEU A 160 -3.40 -14.36 -2.03
CA LEU A 160 -2.00 -14.65 -2.41
C LEU A 160 -1.76 -16.15 -2.61
N ASN A 161 -2.33 -16.99 -1.74
CA ASN A 161 -2.20 -18.44 -1.85
C ASN A 161 -3.01 -19.00 -3.03
N ASN A 162 -4.30 -18.69 -3.10
CA ASN A 162 -5.22 -19.23 -4.11
C ASN A 162 -4.83 -18.85 -5.54
N SER A 163 -4.49 -17.57 -5.76
CA SER A 163 -4.26 -17.04 -7.11
C SER A 163 -2.82 -17.20 -7.59
N PHE A 164 -1.85 -17.32 -6.67
CA PHE A 164 -0.43 -17.28 -7.01
C PHE A 164 0.43 -18.36 -6.34
N GLY A 165 -0.17 -19.24 -5.52
CA GLY A 165 0.57 -20.26 -4.78
C GLY A 165 1.52 -19.71 -3.70
N ILE A 166 1.39 -18.43 -3.33
CA ILE A 166 2.30 -17.79 -2.37
C ILE A 166 1.84 -18.10 -0.95
N ASN A 167 2.53 -19.03 -0.31
CA ASN A 167 2.31 -19.35 1.11
C ASN A 167 2.85 -18.22 2.00
N THR A 168 2.03 -17.75 2.93
CA THR A 168 2.37 -16.65 3.85
C THR A 168 1.99 -17.00 5.28
N THR A 169 2.54 -16.27 6.26
CA THR A 169 2.15 -16.37 7.67
C THR A 169 1.78 -15.00 8.24
N LEU A 170 1.03 -14.98 9.35
CA LEU A 170 0.72 -13.75 10.07
C LEU A 170 1.68 -13.53 11.22
N THR A 171 2.29 -12.34 11.28
CA THR A 171 3.12 -11.92 12.40
C THR A 171 2.43 -10.81 13.17
N LYS A 172 2.30 -10.96 14.49
CA LYS A 172 1.77 -9.91 15.37
C LYS A 172 2.75 -8.73 15.41
N LYS A 173 2.25 -7.52 15.18
CA LYS A 173 2.97 -6.28 15.50
C LYS A 173 2.45 -5.76 16.83
N THR A 174 3.35 -5.64 17.80
CA THR A 174 3.05 -5.02 19.10
C THR A 174 3.80 -3.70 19.26
N LYS A 175 3.26 -2.81 20.09
CA LYS A 175 3.90 -1.57 20.53
C LYS A 175 4.10 -1.65 22.04
N GLU A 176 5.32 -1.36 22.49
CA GLU A 176 5.60 -1.18 23.91
C GLU A 176 4.95 0.12 24.39
N ILE A 177 4.14 0.03 25.44
CA ILE A 177 3.45 1.18 26.04
C ILE A 177 4.04 1.60 27.37
N ASN A 178 4.78 0.70 28.02
CA ASN A 178 5.52 0.96 29.24
C ASN A 178 6.91 0.31 29.18
N LYS A 179 7.95 1.13 29.34
CA LYS A 179 9.36 0.71 29.24
C LYS A 179 9.84 -0.08 30.46
N GLU A 180 9.29 0.21 31.64
CA GLU A 180 9.67 -0.37 32.93
C GLU A 180 9.04 -1.76 33.07
N THR A 181 7.73 -1.87 32.84
CA THR A 181 7.00 -3.15 32.96
C THR A 181 7.12 -4.03 31.73
N LYS A 182 7.70 -3.52 30.63
CA LYS A 182 7.73 -4.18 29.31
C LYS A 182 6.34 -4.52 28.78
N GLU A 183 5.31 -3.78 29.17
CA GLU A 183 3.94 -3.99 28.70
C GLU A 183 3.81 -3.64 27.22
N ARG A 184 3.10 -4.49 26.47
CA ARG A 184 2.94 -4.39 25.01
C ARG A 184 1.49 -4.56 24.62
N VAL A 185 1.02 -3.69 23.73
CA VAL A 185 -0.31 -3.79 23.12
C VAL A 185 -0.20 -4.27 21.68
N LEU A 186 -1.19 -5.03 21.23
CA LEU A 186 -1.31 -5.43 19.83
C LEU A 186 -1.66 -4.20 18.98
N VAL A 187 -0.87 -3.94 17.95
CA VAL A 187 -1.13 -2.90 16.95
C VAL A 187 -1.91 -3.47 15.77
N GLY A 188 -1.55 -4.68 15.35
CA GLY A 188 -2.16 -5.35 14.21
C GLY A 188 -1.33 -6.54 13.75
N TYR A 189 -1.55 -6.96 12.51
CA TYR A 189 -0.85 -8.09 11.89
C TYR A 189 -0.10 -7.63 10.65
N ARG A 190 1.03 -8.29 10.37
CA ARG A 190 1.78 -8.20 9.13
C ARG A 190 1.71 -9.53 8.40
N ILE A 191 1.70 -9.46 7.09
CA ILE A 191 1.91 -10.65 6.25
C ILE A 191 3.41 -10.87 6.14
N ALA A 192 3.87 -12.04 6.57
CA ALA A 192 5.23 -12.50 6.35
C ALA A 192 5.24 -13.46 5.16
N ILE A 193 6.20 -13.25 4.26
CA ILE A 193 6.51 -14.13 3.14
C ILE A 193 7.75 -14.90 3.57
N PRO A 194 7.60 -16.18 3.97
CA PRO A 194 8.73 -16.99 4.42
C PRO A 194 9.77 -17.15 3.32
N GLU A 195 11.00 -17.50 3.72
CA GLU A 195 12.10 -17.74 2.79
C GLU A 195 11.74 -18.77 1.71
N ALA A 196 11.01 -19.83 2.08
CA ALA A 196 10.49 -20.84 1.15
C ALA A 196 9.55 -20.29 0.05
N SER A 197 8.89 -19.15 0.29
CA SER A 197 8.02 -18.49 -0.70
C SER A 197 8.67 -17.26 -1.33
N SER A 198 9.87 -16.88 -0.89
CA SER A 198 10.50 -15.59 -1.26
C SER A 198 10.83 -15.50 -2.75
N GLU A 199 11.35 -16.57 -3.34
CA GLU A 199 11.69 -16.63 -4.76
C GLU A 199 10.43 -16.55 -5.64
N ALA A 200 9.40 -17.34 -5.32
CA ALA A 200 8.13 -17.32 -6.05
C ALA A 200 7.48 -15.93 -5.99
N PHE A 201 7.51 -15.29 -4.81
CA PHE A 201 6.99 -13.95 -4.65
C PHE A 201 7.82 -12.91 -5.41
N ARG A 202 9.15 -12.99 -5.38
CA ARG A 202 10.02 -12.12 -6.18
C ARG A 202 9.66 -12.22 -7.66
N LYS A 203 9.68 -13.44 -8.22
CA LYS A 203 9.39 -13.69 -9.64
C LYS A 203 8.02 -13.15 -10.07
N LEU A 204 7.04 -13.21 -9.16
CA LEU A 204 5.69 -12.69 -9.40
C LEU A 204 5.68 -11.16 -9.62
N ILE A 205 6.43 -10.41 -8.81
CA ILE A 205 6.37 -8.94 -8.83
C ILE A 205 7.47 -8.28 -9.67
N GLU A 206 8.58 -8.97 -9.89
CA GLU A 206 9.79 -8.47 -10.55
C GLU A 206 9.53 -7.75 -11.88
N PRO A 207 8.66 -8.24 -12.80
CA PRO A 207 8.37 -7.55 -14.06
C PRO A 207 7.71 -6.17 -13.91
N PHE A 208 7.22 -5.83 -12.72
CA PHE A 208 6.45 -4.62 -12.45
C PHE A 208 7.11 -3.68 -11.44
N LEU A 209 8.30 -4.03 -10.95
CA LEU A 209 9.06 -3.20 -10.02
C LEU A 209 9.59 -1.95 -10.71
N VAL A 210 9.48 -0.81 -10.04
CA VAL A 210 10.14 0.43 -10.43
C VAL A 210 11.56 0.41 -9.87
N ASP A 211 12.55 0.82 -10.66
CA ASP A 211 13.98 0.73 -10.29
C ASP A 211 14.29 1.34 -8.92
N CYS A 212 13.75 2.52 -8.62
CA CYS A 212 13.93 3.20 -7.33
C CYS A 212 13.36 2.43 -6.12
N MET A 213 12.64 1.34 -6.33
CA MET A 213 12.01 0.50 -5.29
C MET A 213 12.51 -0.94 -5.27
N LYS A 214 13.39 -1.35 -6.19
CA LYS A 214 13.96 -2.70 -6.23
C LYS A 214 14.69 -3.08 -4.94
N TYR A 215 15.30 -2.10 -4.28
CA TYR A 215 15.95 -2.28 -2.98
C TYR A 215 15.02 -2.86 -1.88
N LYS A 216 13.69 -2.82 -2.03
CA LYS A 216 12.78 -3.44 -1.05
C LYS A 216 12.69 -4.96 -1.17
N VAL A 217 13.12 -5.53 -2.29
CA VAL A 217 12.93 -6.94 -2.67
C VAL A 217 14.24 -7.71 -2.50
N SER A 218 14.14 -8.97 -2.08
CA SER A 218 15.30 -9.84 -1.88
C SER A 218 15.85 -10.33 -3.21
N ASP A 219 17.16 -10.32 -3.39
CA ASP A 219 17.86 -10.91 -4.55
C ASP A 219 17.98 -12.45 -4.50
N GLY A 220 17.61 -13.09 -3.37
CA GLY A 220 17.79 -14.52 -3.13
C GLY A 220 19.12 -14.88 -2.46
N ASN A 221 20.01 -13.91 -2.34
CA ASN A 221 21.32 -14.01 -1.69
C ASN A 221 21.38 -13.13 -0.43
N LYS A 222 20.23 -12.91 0.21
CA LYS A 222 20.04 -12.10 1.42
C LYS A 222 20.35 -10.61 1.21
N GLY A 223 20.44 -10.16 -0.03
CA GLY A 223 20.66 -8.79 -0.44
C GLY A 223 19.42 -8.12 -1.00
N HIS A 224 19.66 -7.01 -1.67
CA HIS A 224 18.68 -6.20 -2.38
C HIS A 224 18.73 -6.54 -3.87
N LEU A 225 17.58 -6.57 -4.55
CA LEU A 225 17.54 -6.47 -6.01
C LEU A 225 18.09 -5.12 -6.50
#